data_AF-A0A3D4XSY0-F1
#
_entry.id   AF-A0A3D4XSY0-F1
#
_cell.length_a   1.000
_cell.length_b   1.000
_cell.length_c   1.000
_cell.angle_alpha   90.00
_cell.angle_beta   90.00
_cell.angle_gamma   90.00
#
_symmetry.space_group_name_H-M   'P 1'
#
loop_
_entity.id
_entity.type
_entity.pdbx_description
1 polymer ?
#
loop_
_entity_poly.entity_id
_entity_poly.type
_entity_poly.pdbx_seq_one_letter_code
_entity_poly.pdbx_strand_id
1 'polypeptide(L)'
;MLLSLTTQAADRRIFQTDSSGNRQYDKPSYTITDNGRIYETDSSGNHKYSGQHFRIEGDRILPTDSSGNRLYNLPSRTITNNGQVYETDSSGNRRYDGQHYKLEGDKIIPTDTSGNRQYDRPHFRIQ
;
A
#
# COMPACT_ATOMS: atom_id res chain seq x y z
N MET A 1 -4.86 28.74 -27.54
CA MET A 1 -3.67 28.40 -26.73
C MET A 1 -4.04 27.19 -25.89
N LEU A 2 -3.57 26.00 -26.27
CA LEU A 2 -3.86 24.75 -25.56
C LEU A 2 -3.08 24.74 -24.23
N LEU A 3 -3.76 24.59 -23.09
CA LEU A 3 -3.11 24.19 -21.85
C LEU A 3 -2.88 22.67 -21.90
N SER A 4 -1.64 22.26 -22.12
CA SER A 4 -1.20 20.89 -21.86
C SER A 4 -0.99 20.72 -20.36
N LEU A 5 -1.95 20.12 -19.67
CA LEU A 5 -1.80 19.62 -18.30
C LEU A 5 -1.58 18.10 -18.38
N THR A 6 -0.35 17.67 -18.63
CA THR A 6 0.08 16.31 -18.32
C THR A 6 1.14 16.39 -17.22
N THR A 7 0.71 16.65 -16.00
CA THR A 7 1.54 16.32 -14.84
C THR A 7 1.59 14.80 -14.78
N GLN A 8 2.65 14.21 -15.33
CA GLN A 8 3.00 12.81 -15.07
C GLN A 8 3.07 12.67 -13.56
N ALA A 9 2.12 11.94 -12.97
CA ALA A 9 2.12 11.70 -11.53
C ALA A 9 3.40 10.93 -11.21
N ALA A 10 4.33 11.57 -10.50
CA ALA A 10 5.58 10.93 -10.13
C ALA A 10 5.31 9.69 -9.27
N ASP A 11 6.16 8.68 -9.43
CA ASP A 11 6.16 7.49 -8.58
C ASP A 11 6.16 7.89 -7.10
N ARG A 12 5.30 7.24 -6.31
CA ARG A 12 5.17 7.50 -4.87
C ARG A 12 5.86 6.42 -4.08
N ARG A 13 6.48 6.75 -2.95
CA ARG A 13 7.14 5.78 -2.07
C ARG A 13 6.37 5.57 -0.79
N ILE A 14 6.12 4.32 -0.43
CA ILE A 14 5.62 3.91 0.88
C ILE A 14 6.81 3.46 1.73
N PHE A 15 6.97 3.99 2.92
CA PHE A 15 7.99 3.52 3.86
C PHE A 15 7.47 3.49 5.29
N GLN A 16 8.03 2.58 6.07
CA GLN A 16 7.74 2.47 7.48
C GLN A 16 8.35 3.64 8.25
N THR A 17 7.62 4.16 9.24
CA THR A 17 8.10 5.17 10.18
C THR A 17 7.96 4.68 11.62
N ASP A 18 8.81 5.20 12.51
CA ASP A 18 8.60 5.07 13.96
C ASP A 18 7.42 5.94 14.45
N SER A 19 7.17 5.92 15.75
CA SER A 19 6.14 6.73 16.41
C SER A 19 6.39 8.25 16.32
N SER A 20 7.64 8.67 16.13
CA SER A 20 8.04 10.07 15.92
C SER A 20 7.97 10.50 14.44
N GLY A 21 7.68 9.58 13.52
CA GLY A 21 7.58 9.84 12.09
C GLY A 21 8.89 9.73 11.32
N ASN A 22 9.97 9.23 11.93
CA ASN A 22 11.24 9.02 11.24
C ASN A 22 11.20 7.74 10.42
N ARG A 23 11.72 7.79 9.18
CA ARG A 23 11.83 6.63 8.30
C ARG A 23 12.72 5.55 8.91
N GLN A 24 12.24 4.31 8.84
CA GLN A 24 12.98 3.11 9.25
C GLN A 24 13.68 2.50 8.02
N TYR A 25 14.97 2.74 7.86
CA TYR A 25 15.73 2.34 6.66
C TYR A 25 16.05 0.84 6.57
N ASP A 26 15.99 0.13 7.68
CA ASP A 26 16.16 -1.32 7.78
C ASP A 26 14.87 -2.10 7.41
N LYS A 27 13.77 -1.38 7.18
CA LYS A 27 12.46 -1.96 6.81
C LYS A 27 12.22 -1.87 5.30
N PRO A 28 11.43 -2.79 4.73
CA PRO A 28 11.03 -2.69 3.33
C PRO A 28 10.37 -1.34 3.03
N SER A 29 10.67 -0.79 1.86
CA SER A 29 9.88 0.27 1.24
C SER A 29 9.16 -0.26 0.01
N TYR A 30 8.18 0.48 -0.47
CA TYR A 30 7.44 0.15 -1.69
C TYR A 30 7.39 1.36 -2.59
N THR A 31 7.34 1.13 -3.89
CA THR A 31 7.07 2.17 -4.88
C THR A 31 5.72 1.90 -5.53
N ILE A 32 4.88 2.92 -5.58
CA ILE A 32 3.64 2.96 -6.36
C ILE A 32 3.96 3.70 -7.66
N THR A 33 3.86 3.02 -8.78
CA THR A 33 4.06 3.62 -10.10
C THR A 33 2.82 4.36 -10.57
N ASP A 34 3.00 5.22 -11.56
CA ASP A 34 1.92 5.95 -12.24
C ASP A 34 0.78 5.04 -12.76
N ASN A 35 1.11 3.83 -13.22
CA ASN A 35 0.17 2.82 -13.70
C ASN A 35 -0.45 1.96 -12.58
N GLY A 36 -0.19 2.30 -11.32
CA GLY A 36 -0.78 1.65 -10.15
C GLY A 36 -0.13 0.33 -9.74
N ARG A 37 1.02 -0.06 -10.30
CA ARG A 37 1.79 -1.18 -9.75
C ARG A 37 2.46 -0.76 -8.45
N ILE A 38 2.55 -1.70 -7.52
CA ILE A 38 3.28 -1.54 -6.27
C ILE A 38 4.32 -2.65 -6.22
N TYR A 39 5.57 -2.31 -5.96
CA TYR A 39 6.62 -3.31 -5.74
C TYR A 39 7.50 -2.92 -4.57
N GLU A 40 8.01 -3.93 -3.88
CA GLU A 40 9.01 -3.74 -2.85
C GLU A 40 10.30 -3.15 -3.44
N THR A 41 10.89 -2.21 -2.71
CA THR A 41 12.17 -1.58 -3.01
C THR A 41 13.14 -1.70 -1.84
N ASP A 42 14.43 -1.70 -2.15
CA ASP A 42 15.48 -1.56 -1.15
C ASP A 42 15.55 -0.13 -0.56
N SER A 43 16.48 0.07 0.39
CA SER A 43 16.67 1.36 1.05
C SER A 43 16.98 2.49 0.06
N SER A 44 17.72 2.18 -1.01
CA SER A 44 18.06 3.08 -2.12
C SER A 44 16.89 3.33 -3.09
N GLY A 45 15.84 2.52 -3.04
CA GLY A 45 14.68 2.62 -3.94
C GLY A 45 14.75 1.73 -5.17
N ASN A 46 15.71 0.80 -5.24
CA ASN A 46 15.79 -0.14 -6.34
C ASN A 46 14.74 -1.24 -6.18
N HIS A 47 14.16 -1.66 -7.29
CA HIS A 47 13.15 -2.72 -7.34
C HIS A 47 13.73 -4.06 -6.86
N LYS A 48 13.05 -4.68 -5.88
CA LYS A 48 13.30 -6.06 -5.45
C LYS A 48 12.38 -7.04 -6.16
N TYR A 49 12.88 -7.70 -7.21
CA TYR A 49 12.10 -8.68 -7.99
C TYR A 49 11.57 -9.86 -7.16
N SER A 50 12.30 -10.28 -6.11
CA SER A 50 11.88 -11.34 -5.19
C SER A 50 10.96 -10.87 -4.06
N GLY A 51 10.68 -9.56 -4.00
CA GLY A 51 9.83 -8.96 -2.96
C GLY A 51 8.35 -9.13 -3.26
N GLN A 52 7.52 -8.43 -2.48
CA GLN A 52 6.08 -8.41 -2.70
C GLN A 52 5.71 -7.46 -3.85
N HIS A 53 4.72 -7.88 -4.65
CA HIS A 53 4.18 -7.10 -5.76
C HIS A 53 2.66 -7.01 -5.64
N PHE A 54 2.12 -5.85 -5.98
CA PHE A 54 0.70 -5.60 -6.01
C PHE A 54 0.31 -4.71 -7.19
N ARG A 55 -1.00 -4.60 -7.41
CA ARG A 55 -1.59 -3.64 -8.33
C ARG A 55 -2.82 -2.99 -7.70
N ILE A 56 -2.94 -1.69 -7.89
CA ILE A 56 -4.14 -0.93 -7.55
C ILE A 56 -5.11 -1.03 -8.73
N GLU A 57 -6.30 -1.57 -8.48
CA GLU A 57 -7.41 -1.64 -9.44
C GLU A 57 -8.68 -1.12 -8.76
N GLY A 58 -9.09 0.11 -9.12
CA GLY A 58 -10.20 0.79 -8.48
C GLY A 58 -9.94 1.00 -6.98
N ASP A 59 -10.81 0.45 -6.15
CA ASP A 59 -10.74 0.49 -4.69
C ASP A 59 -9.96 -0.71 -4.11
N ARG A 60 -9.34 -1.55 -4.93
CA ARG A 60 -8.65 -2.77 -4.47
C ARG A 60 -7.15 -2.72 -4.71
N ILE A 61 -6.40 -3.29 -3.76
CA ILE A 61 -4.98 -3.61 -3.89
C ILE A 61 -4.86 -5.12 -4.02
N LEU A 62 -4.37 -5.57 -5.16
CA LEU A 62 -4.36 -6.97 -5.56
C LEU A 62 -2.93 -7.51 -5.51
N PRO A 63 -2.66 -8.66 -4.86
CA PRO A 63 -1.34 -9.28 -4.91
C PRO A 63 -1.05 -9.80 -6.32
N THR A 64 0.16 -9.55 -6.81
CA THR A 64 0.61 -9.99 -8.13
C THR A 64 1.95 -10.71 -8.05
N ASP A 65 2.31 -11.44 -9.11
CA ASP A 65 3.70 -11.85 -9.32
C ASP A 65 4.55 -10.67 -9.83
N SER A 66 5.85 -10.93 -10.06
CA SER A 66 6.79 -9.93 -10.58
C SER A 66 6.46 -9.46 -11.99
N SER A 67 5.77 -10.29 -12.78
CA SER A 67 5.30 -9.95 -14.13
C SER A 67 4.00 -9.12 -14.10
N GLY A 68 3.30 -9.10 -12.96
CA GLY A 68 2.07 -8.35 -12.75
C GLY A 68 0.80 -9.19 -12.91
N ASN A 69 0.93 -10.51 -12.99
CA ASN A 69 -0.22 -11.40 -13.04
C ASN A 69 -0.85 -11.54 -11.66
N ARG A 70 -2.18 -11.58 -11.61
CA ARG A 70 -2.92 -11.69 -10.36
C ARG A 70 -2.65 -13.03 -9.65
N LEU A 71 -2.30 -12.96 -8.37
CA LEU A 71 -2.22 -14.12 -7.47
C LEU A 71 -3.57 -14.32 -6.78
N TYR A 72 -4.38 -15.25 -7.27
CA TYR A 72 -5.73 -15.51 -6.74
C TYR A 72 -5.74 -16.31 -5.42
N ASN A 73 -4.63 -16.97 -5.10
CA ASN A 73 -4.45 -17.70 -3.85
C ASN A 73 -4.10 -16.82 -2.65
N LEU A 74 -3.88 -15.51 -2.87
CA LEU A 74 -3.54 -14.55 -1.83
C LEU A 74 -4.68 -13.54 -1.60
N PRO A 75 -4.90 -13.10 -0.35
CA PRO A 75 -5.92 -12.11 -0.04
C PRO A 75 -5.60 -10.76 -0.70
N SER A 76 -6.65 -10.01 -1.06
CA SER A 76 -6.55 -8.63 -1.52
C SER A 76 -6.79 -7.66 -0.37
N ARG A 77 -6.64 -6.36 -0.65
CA ARG A 77 -7.12 -5.31 0.25
C ARG A 77 -8.14 -4.43 -0.45
N THR A 78 -9.12 -3.96 0.29
CA THR A 78 -10.12 -2.99 -0.17
C THR A 78 -9.92 -1.68 0.56
N ILE A 79 -9.97 -0.57 -0.17
CA ILE A 79 -9.86 0.80 0.31
C ILE A 79 -11.25 1.43 0.20
N THR A 80 -11.87 1.75 1.31
CA THR A 80 -13.18 2.42 1.30
C THR A 80 -13.05 3.92 1.08
N ASN A 81 -14.15 4.58 0.70
CA ASN A 81 -14.21 6.03 0.49
C ASN A 81 -13.86 6.86 1.75
N ASN A 82 -13.97 6.29 2.95
CA ASN A 82 -13.56 6.93 4.20
C ASN A 82 -12.09 6.59 4.60
N GLY A 83 -11.33 5.97 3.69
CA GLY A 83 -9.91 5.65 3.88
C GLY A 83 -9.63 4.39 4.69
N GLN A 84 -10.63 3.59 5.09
CA GLN A 84 -10.35 2.32 5.75
C GLN A 84 -9.79 1.32 4.74
N VAL A 85 -8.78 0.57 5.16
CA VAL A 85 -8.16 -0.49 4.37
C VAL A 85 -8.28 -1.79 5.14
N TYR A 86 -8.83 -2.81 4.50
CA TYR A 86 -8.99 -4.13 5.12
C TYR A 86 -8.75 -5.25 4.11
N GLU A 87 -8.35 -6.41 4.62
CA GLU A 87 -8.13 -7.58 3.80
C GLU A 87 -9.45 -8.22 3.36
N THR A 88 -9.45 -8.74 2.13
CA THR A 88 -10.53 -9.54 1.55
C THR A 88 -9.98 -10.86 1.05
N ASP A 89 -10.72 -11.94 1.20
CA ASP A 89 -10.37 -13.24 0.63
C ASP A 89 -10.46 -13.22 -0.92
N SER A 90 -10.14 -14.36 -1.55
CA SER A 90 -10.20 -14.51 -3.00
C SER A 90 -11.61 -14.35 -3.58
N SER A 91 -12.64 -14.57 -2.77
CA SER A 91 -14.06 -14.38 -3.12
C SER A 91 -14.54 -12.93 -2.86
N GLY A 92 -13.71 -12.08 -2.27
CA GLY A 92 -14.04 -10.70 -1.94
C GLY A 92 -14.70 -10.50 -0.57
N ASN A 93 -14.78 -11.53 0.27
CA ASN A 93 -15.33 -11.39 1.62
C ASN A 93 -14.30 -10.74 2.54
N ARG A 94 -14.78 -9.84 3.41
CA ARG A 94 -13.92 -9.19 4.41
C ARG A 94 -13.33 -10.21 5.37
N ARG A 95 -12.01 -10.14 5.55
CA ARG A 95 -11.25 -10.85 6.57
C ARG A 95 -11.14 -9.97 7.81
N TYR A 96 -11.52 -10.51 8.97
CA TYR A 96 -11.46 -9.81 10.27
C TYR A 96 -10.23 -10.21 11.09
N ASP A 97 -9.56 -11.30 10.72
CA ASP A 97 -8.31 -11.76 11.30
C ASP A 97 -7.08 -11.09 10.67
N GLY A 98 -7.25 -10.38 9.55
CA GLY A 98 -6.20 -9.66 8.84
C GLY A 98 -5.81 -8.32 9.47
N GLN A 99 -4.74 -7.70 8.98
CA GLN A 99 -4.35 -6.37 9.42
C GLN A 99 -5.22 -5.30 8.75
N HIS A 100 -5.77 -4.40 9.56
CA HIS A 100 -6.53 -3.24 9.09
C HIS A 100 -5.68 -1.98 9.15
N TYR A 101 -6.02 -1.02 8.29
CA TYR A 101 -5.39 0.30 8.28
C TYR A 101 -6.41 1.40 8.02
N LYS A 102 -5.96 2.64 8.24
CA LYS A 102 -6.64 3.84 7.83
C LYS A 102 -5.68 4.78 7.10
N LEU A 103 -6.10 5.24 5.93
CA LEU A 103 -5.43 6.29 5.17
C LEU A 103 -5.86 7.65 5.71
N GLU A 104 -4.91 8.42 6.22
CA GLU A 104 -5.11 9.80 6.69
C GLU A 104 -4.08 10.71 6.02
N GLY A 105 -4.46 11.33 4.91
CA GLY A 105 -3.56 12.12 4.07
C GLY A 105 -2.46 11.25 3.47
N ASP A 106 -1.22 11.51 3.86
CA ASP A 106 -0.03 10.76 3.45
C ASP A 106 0.31 9.60 4.42
N LYS A 107 -0.47 9.38 5.48
CA LYS A 107 -0.21 8.35 6.49
C LYS A 107 -1.07 7.11 6.27
N ILE A 108 -0.47 5.94 6.45
CA ILE A 108 -1.15 4.65 6.56
C ILE A 108 -1.00 4.18 8.00
N ILE A 109 -2.11 4.16 8.73
CA ILE A 109 -2.14 3.93 10.17
C ILE A 109 -2.72 2.54 10.43
N PRO A 110 -2.02 1.64 11.13
CA PRO A 110 -2.57 0.36 11.54
C PRO A 110 -3.74 0.56 12.49
N THR A 111 -4.82 -0.19 12.25
CA THR A 111 -6.00 -0.21 13.12
C THR A 111 -6.40 -1.64 13.44
N ASP A 112 -7.21 -1.81 14.49
CA ASP A 112 -7.94 -3.05 14.71
C ASP A 112 -9.17 -3.15 13.77
N THR A 113 -9.93 -4.25 13.89
CA THR A 113 -11.15 -4.50 13.12
C THR A 113 -12.25 -3.46 13.32
N SER A 114 -12.25 -2.84 14.50
CA SER A 114 -13.19 -1.80 14.92
C SER A 114 -12.76 -0.40 14.46
N GLY A 115 -11.57 -0.27 13.88
CA GLY A 115 -11.01 0.99 13.40
C GLY A 115 -10.23 1.78 14.46
N ASN A 116 -9.98 1.21 15.63
CA ASN A 116 -9.15 1.87 16.65
C ASN A 116 -7.68 1.78 16.26
N ARG A 117 -6.93 2.87 16.47
CA ARG A 117 -5.49 2.93 16.17
C ARG A 117 -4.70 1.94 17.04
N GLN A 118 -3.79 1.20 16.41
CA GLN A 118 -2.83 0.32 17.07
C GLN A 118 -1.48 1.03 17.20
N TYR A 119 -1.19 1.60 18.38
CA TYR A 119 0.00 2.42 18.64
C TYR A 119 1.30 1.60 18.75
N ASP A 120 1.19 0.30 19.02
CA ASP A 120 2.27 -0.67 19.07
C ASP A 120 2.72 -1.13 17.68
N ARG A 121 1.95 -0.81 16.64
CA ARG A 121 2.21 -1.21 15.27
C ARG A 121 2.92 -0.10 14.49
N PRO A 122 3.81 -0.46 13.56
CA PRO A 122 4.53 0.52 12.79
C PRO A 122 3.60 1.30 11.84
N HIS A 123 3.81 2.61 11.75
CA HIS A 123 3.10 3.46 10.80
C HIS A 123 3.81 3.46 9.44
N PHE A 124 3.09 3.82 8.38
CA PHE A 124 3.68 4.04 7.07
C PHE A 124 3.34 5.42 6.56
N ARG A 125 4.18 5.93 5.67
CA ARG A 125 4.00 7.21 5.01
C ARG A 125 4.17 7.05 3.51
N ILE A 126 3.37 7.79 2.74
CA ILE A 126 3.42 7.88 1.29
C ILE A 126 4.07 9.22 0.93
N GLN A 127 5.18 9.21 0.21
CA GLN A 127 5.88 10.41 -0.26
C GLN A 127 5.93 10.46 -1.78
#